data_AF-A0A518AM00-F1
#
_entry.id   AF-A0A518AM00-F1
#
_cell.length_a   1.000
_cell.length_b   1.000
_cell.length_c   1.000
_cell.angle_alpha   90.00
_cell.angle_beta   90.00
_cell.angle_gamma   90.00
#
_symmetry.space_group_name_H-M   'P 1'
#
loop_
_entity.id
_entity.type
_entity.pdbx_description
1 polymer ?
#
loop_
_entity_poly.entity_id
_entity_poly.type
_entity_poly.pdbx_seq_one_letter_code
_entity_poly.pdbx_strand_id
1 'polypeptide(L)'
;MVITASGGTDGANIVLFWPNNLPDDADAQLRDDPIALVEQLRSEGRMIWFYCEGDGDYSATFFIGTSIPIDLFRFCAEDEQYSELTVNGDGYFGGMEYMFKQDHTAYERNPHMLEKVDIPEGKYRAIVYSTTVADSFRREWLLRRVGRKALRLSNLLQWLVVLSAFSVLLLIVTLFVIHQLIWIAFAAAVVFTAAAMLISTTKGIKATRDSMVECEREFPSYVVHLDLL
;
A
#
# COMPACT_ATOMS: atom_id res chain seq x y z
N MET A 1 -12.85 -14.36 -12.10
CA MET A 1 -12.06 -13.21 -12.61
C MET A 1 -11.20 -12.71 -11.47
N VAL A 2 -9.97 -12.27 -11.74
CA VAL A 2 -9.06 -11.77 -10.70
C VAL A 2 -8.65 -10.34 -11.05
N ILE A 3 -8.79 -9.43 -10.09
CA ILE A 3 -8.42 -8.02 -10.20
C ILE A 3 -7.49 -7.68 -9.05
N THR A 4 -6.48 -6.87 -9.30
CA THR A 4 -5.59 -6.31 -8.28
C THR A 4 -5.71 -4.80 -8.27
N ALA A 5 -5.72 -4.20 -7.09
CA ALA A 5 -5.67 -2.75 -6.92
C ALA A 5 -4.71 -2.38 -5.78
N SER A 6 -4.22 -1.16 -5.83
CA SER A 6 -3.33 -0.53 -4.87
C SER A 6 -3.88 0.84 -4.48
N GLY A 7 -3.68 1.22 -3.22
CA GLY A 7 -4.16 2.49 -2.71
C GLY A 7 -3.44 2.84 -1.42
N GLY A 8 -3.32 4.14 -1.16
CA GLY A 8 -2.63 4.64 0.03
C GLY A 8 -3.63 5.24 1.02
N THR A 9 -3.23 5.32 2.28
CA THR A 9 -3.95 6.11 3.30
C THR A 9 -2.99 6.90 4.19
N ASP A 10 -3.38 8.13 4.51
CA ASP A 10 -2.77 9.05 5.48
C ASP A 10 -3.51 9.05 6.83
N GLY A 11 -4.60 8.28 6.95
CA GLY A 11 -5.46 8.24 8.14
C GLY A 11 -5.76 6.84 8.63
N ALA A 12 -4.93 5.84 8.26
CA ALA A 12 -5.12 4.44 8.57
C ALA A 12 -6.54 3.90 8.30
N ASN A 13 -7.15 4.28 7.17
CA ASN A 13 -8.46 3.78 6.76
C ASN A 13 -8.51 3.50 5.26
N ILE A 14 -8.60 2.23 4.88
CA ILE A 14 -8.69 1.81 3.48
C ILE A 14 -10.10 1.32 3.17
N VAL A 15 -10.62 1.68 2.00
CA VAL A 15 -11.99 1.37 1.57
C VAL A 15 -12.03 0.88 0.13
N LEU A 16 -13.05 0.10 -0.20
CA LEU A 16 -13.53 -0.12 -1.56
C LEU A 16 -14.94 0.43 -1.64
N PHE A 17 -15.15 1.45 -2.47
CA PHE A 17 -16.44 2.11 -2.60
C PHE A 17 -16.81 2.35 -4.06
N TRP A 18 -18.08 2.62 -4.29
CA TRP A 18 -18.64 3.01 -5.58
C TRP A 18 -19.36 4.35 -5.41
N PRO A 19 -19.00 5.42 -6.14
CA PRO A 19 -19.68 6.71 -6.03
C PRO A 19 -21.19 6.58 -6.28
N ASN A 20 -21.63 5.71 -7.19
CA ASN A 20 -23.06 5.47 -7.43
C ASN A 20 -23.79 4.92 -6.21
N ASN A 21 -23.07 4.22 -5.32
CA ASN A 21 -23.60 3.72 -4.07
C ASN A 21 -23.54 4.73 -2.93
N LEU A 22 -22.99 5.94 -3.08
CA LEU A 22 -22.98 6.93 -2.02
C LEU A 22 -24.28 7.77 -2.03
N PRO A 23 -24.77 8.29 -0.89
CA PRO A 23 -25.89 9.24 -0.87
C PRO A 23 -25.54 10.55 -1.60
N ASP A 24 -26.55 11.31 -2.01
CA ASP A 24 -26.33 12.52 -2.83
C ASP A 24 -25.58 13.63 -2.06
N ASP A 25 -25.68 13.64 -0.74
CA ASP A 25 -25.00 14.57 0.17
C ASP A 25 -23.71 13.98 0.78
N ALA A 26 -23.22 12.84 0.28
CA ALA A 26 -22.05 12.16 0.83
C ALA A 26 -20.80 13.07 0.92
N ASP A 27 -20.57 13.93 -0.08
CA ASP A 27 -19.41 14.84 -0.06
C ASP A 27 -19.47 15.83 1.12
N ALA A 28 -20.66 16.22 1.58
CA ALA A 28 -20.82 17.05 2.76
C ALA A 28 -20.63 16.23 4.04
N GLN A 29 -21.20 15.02 4.10
CA GLN A 29 -21.09 14.14 5.25
C GLN A 29 -19.64 13.67 5.50
N LEU A 30 -18.88 13.35 4.44
CA LEU A 30 -17.46 12.99 4.52
C LEU A 30 -16.58 14.09 5.14
N ARG A 31 -17.00 15.36 5.03
CA ARG A 31 -16.27 16.49 5.64
C ARG A 31 -16.63 16.71 7.10
N ASP A 32 -17.83 16.30 7.53
CA ASP A 32 -18.34 16.54 8.87
C ASP A 32 -18.05 15.35 9.80
N ASP A 33 -18.50 14.16 9.41
CA ASP A 33 -18.27 12.90 10.15
C ASP A 33 -18.09 11.73 9.16
N PRO A 34 -16.87 11.54 8.61
CA PRO A 34 -16.60 10.48 7.64
C PRO A 34 -16.76 9.08 8.23
N ILE A 35 -16.46 8.90 9.53
CA ILE A 35 -16.53 7.59 10.18
C ILE A 35 -17.99 7.13 10.30
N ALA A 36 -18.89 8.00 10.74
CA ALA A 36 -20.31 7.65 10.85
C ALA A 36 -20.91 7.25 9.49
N LEU A 37 -20.57 7.97 8.41
CA LEU A 37 -21.01 7.62 7.07
C LEU A 37 -20.45 6.25 6.61
N VAL A 38 -19.15 6.00 6.82
CA VAL A 38 -18.52 4.73 6.42
C VAL A 38 -19.10 3.55 7.21
N GLU A 39 -19.31 3.70 8.53
CA GLU A 39 -19.97 2.67 9.35
C GLU A 39 -21.38 2.35 8.83
N GLN A 40 -22.15 3.38 8.48
CA GLN A 40 -23.48 3.21 7.88
C GLN A 40 -23.38 2.43 6.57
N LEU A 41 -22.58 2.91 5.61
CA LEU A 41 -22.44 2.31 4.28
C LEU A 41 -21.91 0.87 4.34
N ARG A 42 -21.00 0.59 5.28
CA ARG A 42 -20.49 -0.75 5.58
C ARG A 42 -21.62 -1.66 6.03
N SER A 43 -22.44 -1.21 6.99
CA SER A 43 -23.57 -1.99 7.51
C SER A 43 -24.65 -2.26 6.45
N GLU A 44 -24.80 -1.35 5.47
CA GLU A 44 -25.72 -1.48 4.34
C GLU A 44 -25.14 -2.29 3.17
N GLY A 45 -23.88 -2.75 3.26
CA GLY A 45 -23.23 -3.47 2.16
C GLY A 45 -23.05 -2.63 0.89
N ARG A 46 -22.84 -1.32 1.04
CA ARG A 46 -22.63 -0.38 -0.09
C ARG A 46 -21.16 -0.09 -0.36
N MET A 47 -20.29 -0.50 0.55
CA MET A 47 -18.84 -0.41 0.48
C MET A 47 -18.19 -1.51 1.32
N ILE A 48 -16.89 -1.72 1.13
CA ILE A 48 -16.04 -2.50 2.03
C ILE A 48 -15.10 -1.54 2.76
N TRP A 49 -14.96 -1.74 4.07
CA TRP A 49 -13.96 -1.05 4.88
C TRP A 49 -12.93 -2.07 5.35
N PHE A 50 -11.66 -1.78 5.11
CA PHE A 50 -10.53 -2.62 5.47
C PHE A 50 -9.83 -2.02 6.69
N TYR A 51 -9.68 -2.82 7.74
CA TYR A 51 -8.97 -2.39 8.93
C TYR A 51 -7.45 -2.44 8.71
N CYS A 52 -6.80 -1.28 8.74
CA CYS A 52 -5.34 -1.18 8.68
C CYS A 52 -4.72 -0.70 10.01
N GLU A 53 -3.47 -1.13 10.24
CA GLU A 53 -2.72 -0.82 11.47
C GLU A 53 -2.06 0.57 11.44
N GLY A 54 -2.08 1.26 10.30
CA GLY A 54 -1.44 2.57 10.14
C GLY A 54 -1.47 3.13 8.73
N ASP A 55 -0.76 4.24 8.54
CA ASP A 55 -0.61 4.91 7.25
C ASP A 55 0.30 4.12 6.31
N GLY A 56 0.09 4.29 5.00
CA GLY A 56 0.96 3.72 3.97
C GLY A 56 0.21 3.15 2.77
N ASP A 57 0.94 2.39 1.97
CA ASP A 57 0.44 1.76 0.75
C ASP A 57 -0.11 0.36 1.06
N TYR A 58 -1.30 0.09 0.55
CA TYR A 58 -2.00 -1.18 0.67
C TYR A 58 -2.34 -1.73 -0.71
N SER A 59 -2.39 -3.05 -0.83
CA SER A 59 -2.86 -3.73 -2.02
C SER A 59 -3.98 -4.71 -1.70
N ALA A 60 -4.91 -4.86 -2.64
CA ALA A 60 -6.00 -5.82 -2.54
C ALA A 60 -6.08 -6.66 -3.82
N THR A 61 -6.40 -7.94 -3.67
CA THR A 61 -6.76 -8.82 -4.79
C THR A 61 -8.20 -9.32 -4.64
N PHE A 62 -9.00 -9.09 -5.66
CA PHE A 62 -10.41 -9.45 -5.74
C PHE A 62 -10.56 -10.72 -6.60
N PHE A 63 -11.10 -11.78 -6.01
CA PHE A 63 -11.40 -13.05 -6.67
C PHE A 63 -12.92 -13.15 -6.87
N ILE A 64 -13.38 -12.96 -8.10
CA ILE A 64 -14.81 -12.92 -8.46
C ILE A 64 -15.23 -14.23 -9.12
N GLY A 65 -16.05 -15.04 -8.44
CA GLY A 65 -16.50 -16.35 -8.91
C GLY A 65 -15.36 -17.35 -9.15
N THR A 66 -14.20 -17.13 -8.53
CA THR A 66 -13.02 -17.99 -8.63
C THR A 66 -12.42 -18.18 -7.25
N SER A 67 -11.92 -19.37 -6.96
CA SER A 67 -11.33 -19.66 -5.65
C SER A 67 -10.00 -18.93 -5.43
N ILE A 68 -9.73 -18.58 -4.18
CA ILE A 68 -8.43 -18.09 -3.74
C ILE A 68 -7.40 -19.23 -3.85
N PRO A 69 -6.22 -19.02 -4.46
CA PRO A 69 -5.17 -20.02 -4.52
C PRO A 69 -4.75 -20.48 -3.12
N ILE A 70 -4.58 -21.79 -2.93
CA ILE A 70 -4.23 -22.38 -1.62
C ILE A 70 -2.94 -21.80 -1.02
N ASP A 71 -1.99 -21.46 -1.87
CA ASP A 71 -0.70 -20.89 -1.49
C ASP A 71 -0.80 -19.47 -0.92
N LEU A 72 -1.83 -18.73 -1.30
CA LEU A 72 -2.18 -17.42 -0.76
C LEU A 72 -3.10 -17.58 0.46
N PHE A 73 -4.11 -18.44 0.35
CA PHE A 73 -5.13 -18.66 1.38
C PHE A 73 -4.55 -19.04 2.74
N ARG A 74 -3.41 -19.75 2.80
CA ARG A 74 -2.71 -20.06 4.06
C ARG A 74 -2.21 -18.85 4.86
N PHE A 75 -2.13 -17.67 4.23
CA PHE A 75 -1.74 -16.42 4.87
C PHE A 75 -2.95 -15.52 5.16
N CYS A 76 -4.14 -15.93 4.73
CA CYS A 76 -5.38 -15.19 4.92
C CYS A 76 -5.94 -15.45 6.32
N ALA A 77 -6.21 -14.38 7.05
CA ALA A 77 -7.10 -14.38 8.21
C ALA A 77 -8.41 -13.75 7.77
N GLU A 78 -9.53 -14.43 8.04
CA GLU A 78 -10.85 -13.86 7.77
C GLU A 78 -11.08 -12.66 8.68
N ASP A 79 -11.47 -11.54 8.08
CA ASP A 79 -11.61 -10.25 8.75
C ASP A 79 -13.09 -9.85 8.86
N GLU A 80 -13.80 -9.84 7.73
CA GLU A 80 -15.20 -9.40 7.67
C GLU A 80 -15.98 -10.14 6.58
N GLN A 81 -17.30 -10.29 6.77
CA GLN A 81 -18.21 -10.87 5.79
C GLN A 81 -19.38 -9.93 5.49
N TYR A 82 -19.70 -9.81 4.21
CA TYR A 82 -20.87 -9.08 3.73
C TYR A 82 -21.83 -10.07 3.09
N SER A 83 -23.00 -10.25 3.70
CA SER A 83 -24.03 -11.14 3.17
C SER A 83 -24.59 -10.69 1.82
N GLU A 84 -24.64 -9.37 1.62
CA GLU A 84 -25.03 -8.71 0.38
C GLU A 84 -24.21 -7.42 0.22
N LEU A 85 -23.34 -7.39 -0.78
CA LEU A 85 -22.55 -6.24 -1.23
C LEU A 85 -23.10 -5.77 -2.57
N THR A 86 -23.51 -4.51 -2.66
CA THR A 86 -23.99 -3.90 -3.90
C THR A 86 -22.82 -3.28 -4.67
N VAL A 87 -22.71 -3.60 -5.96
CA VAL A 87 -21.70 -3.07 -6.88
C VAL A 87 -22.43 -2.34 -8.01
N ASN A 88 -22.12 -1.06 -8.21
CA ASN A 88 -22.78 -0.22 -9.22
C ASN A 88 -21.79 0.82 -9.79
N GLY A 89 -21.60 0.83 -11.10
CA GLY A 89 -20.64 1.69 -11.78
C GLY A 89 -19.18 1.43 -11.39
N ASP A 90 -18.38 2.48 -11.51
CA ASP A 90 -16.93 2.44 -11.28
C ASP A 90 -16.59 2.32 -9.79
N GLY A 91 -15.82 1.30 -9.42
CA GLY A 91 -15.30 1.12 -8.07
C GLY A 91 -13.95 1.80 -7.87
N TYR A 92 -13.64 2.16 -6.62
CA TYR A 92 -12.35 2.75 -6.24
C TYR A 92 -11.84 2.13 -4.94
N PHE A 93 -10.56 1.78 -4.92
CA PHE A 93 -9.86 1.21 -3.77
C PHE A 93 -8.76 2.16 -3.28
N GLY A 94 -8.72 2.43 -1.98
CA GLY A 94 -7.65 3.20 -1.32
C GLY A 94 -8.15 3.97 -0.11
N GLY A 95 -7.52 5.10 0.22
CA GLY A 95 -7.77 5.84 1.46
C GLY A 95 -9.18 6.43 1.55
N MET A 96 -9.80 6.30 2.72
CA MET A 96 -11.12 6.86 3.04
C MET A 96 -11.17 8.38 2.85
N GLU A 97 -10.08 9.08 3.14
CA GLU A 97 -9.91 10.52 2.98
C GLU A 97 -9.98 10.99 1.52
N TYR A 98 -9.91 10.07 0.57
CA TYR A 98 -10.06 10.33 -0.86
C TYR A 98 -11.43 9.90 -1.40
N MET A 99 -12.35 9.41 -0.57
CA MET A 99 -13.71 9.06 -0.99
C MET A 99 -14.44 10.27 -1.57
N PHE A 100 -15.28 10.03 -2.58
CA PHE A 100 -16.08 11.07 -3.22
C PHE A 100 -17.37 10.54 -3.86
N LYS A 101 -18.39 11.39 -3.92
CA LYS A 101 -19.59 11.23 -4.76
C LYS A 101 -19.44 12.02 -6.06
N GLN A 102 -19.16 13.32 -5.97
CA GLN A 102 -18.98 14.22 -7.11
C GLN A 102 -17.65 14.98 -7.04
N ASP A 103 -17.24 15.42 -5.85
CA ASP A 103 -16.01 16.16 -5.64
C ASP A 103 -14.77 15.26 -5.61
N HIS A 104 -14.13 15.10 -6.77
CA HIS A 104 -12.94 14.29 -6.97
C HIS A 104 -11.63 15.08 -6.77
N THR A 105 -11.67 16.31 -6.23
CA THR A 105 -10.50 17.19 -6.13
C THR A 105 -9.35 16.57 -5.34
N ALA A 106 -9.65 15.84 -4.25
CA ALA A 106 -8.64 15.18 -3.43
C ALA A 106 -7.91 14.06 -4.19
N TYR A 107 -8.69 13.25 -4.93
CA TYR A 107 -8.19 12.20 -5.80
C TYR A 107 -7.35 12.77 -6.95
N GLU A 108 -7.79 13.84 -7.62
CA GLU A 108 -7.04 14.45 -8.73
C GLU A 108 -5.67 14.98 -8.30
N ARG A 109 -5.56 15.47 -7.06
CA ARG A 109 -4.28 15.93 -6.49
C ARG A 109 -3.35 14.76 -6.15
N ASN A 110 -3.90 13.62 -5.75
CA ASN A 110 -3.16 12.45 -5.30
C ASN A 110 -3.67 11.16 -5.97
N PRO A 111 -3.51 11.02 -7.29
CA PRO A 111 -4.13 9.93 -8.05
C PRO A 111 -3.55 8.55 -7.74
N HIS A 112 -2.41 8.48 -7.02
CA HIS A 112 -1.81 7.24 -6.57
C HIS A 112 -2.44 6.68 -5.29
N MET A 113 -3.27 7.48 -4.59
CA MET A 113 -3.89 7.07 -3.34
C MET A 113 -5.19 6.29 -3.54
N LEU A 114 -5.79 6.37 -4.75
CA LEU A 114 -6.94 5.57 -5.16
C LEU A 114 -6.66 4.91 -6.51
N GLU A 115 -6.99 3.63 -6.62
CA GLU A 115 -7.00 2.91 -7.89
C GLU A 115 -8.42 2.51 -8.27
N LYS A 116 -8.77 2.71 -9.54
CA LYS A 116 -10.05 2.30 -10.09
C LYS A 116 -10.12 0.77 -10.20
N VAL A 117 -11.22 0.19 -9.76
CA VAL A 117 -11.47 -1.27 -9.75
C VAL A 117 -12.71 -1.58 -10.58
N ASP A 118 -12.56 -2.43 -11.59
CA ASP A 118 -13.63 -2.79 -12.52
C ASP A 118 -14.33 -4.10 -12.10
N ILE A 119 -15.13 -4.04 -11.04
CA ILE A 119 -15.95 -5.18 -10.58
C ILE A 119 -17.30 -5.09 -11.30
N PRO A 120 -17.77 -6.17 -11.96
CA PRO A 120 -19.03 -6.13 -12.69
C PRO A 120 -20.21 -5.79 -11.77
N GLU A 121 -21.13 -4.97 -12.25
CA GLU A 121 -22.32 -4.60 -11.48
C GLU A 121 -23.14 -5.82 -11.05
N GLY A 122 -23.67 -5.76 -9.84
CA GLY A 122 -24.42 -6.87 -9.28
C GLY A 122 -24.48 -6.84 -7.75
N LYS A 123 -25.07 -7.89 -7.19
CA LYS A 123 -25.07 -8.15 -5.76
C LYS A 123 -24.22 -9.36 -5.47
N TYR A 124 -23.32 -9.24 -4.51
CA TYR A 124 -22.35 -10.27 -4.18
C TYR A 124 -22.43 -10.64 -2.71
N ARG A 125 -22.11 -11.88 -2.38
CA ARG A 125 -21.58 -12.21 -1.06
C ARG A 125 -20.09 -11.90 -1.09
N ALA A 126 -19.60 -11.14 -0.12
CA ALA A 126 -18.19 -10.81 -0.01
C ALA A 126 -17.59 -11.39 1.27
N ILE A 127 -16.39 -11.95 1.17
CA ILE A 127 -15.58 -12.31 2.32
C ILE A 127 -14.24 -11.60 2.17
N VAL A 128 -13.89 -10.81 3.18
CA VAL A 128 -12.65 -10.05 3.24
C VAL A 128 -11.68 -10.80 4.14
N TYR A 129 -10.47 -10.96 3.64
CA TYR A 129 -9.37 -11.53 4.37
C TYR A 129 -8.24 -10.50 4.47
N SER A 130 -7.67 -10.35 5.66
CA SER A 130 -6.38 -9.70 5.84
C SER A 130 -5.27 -10.73 5.62
N THR A 131 -4.20 -10.33 4.95
CA THR A 131 -3.06 -11.22 4.70
C THR A 131 -1.93 -10.87 5.65
N THR A 132 -1.52 -11.84 6.47
CA THR A 132 -0.37 -11.67 7.37
C THR A 132 0.80 -12.53 6.92
N VAL A 133 1.75 -11.91 6.20
CA VAL A 133 2.99 -12.57 5.78
C VAL A 133 4.12 -12.24 6.74
N ALA A 134 4.61 -13.25 7.46
CA ALA A 134 5.75 -13.09 8.35
C ALA A 134 7.00 -12.59 7.59
N ASP A 135 7.76 -11.68 8.21
CA ASP A 135 9.00 -11.13 7.63
C ASP A 135 10.03 -12.22 7.28
N SER A 136 10.06 -13.30 8.06
CA SER A 136 10.92 -14.46 7.80
C SER A 136 10.60 -15.11 6.45
N PHE A 137 9.32 -15.27 6.13
CA PHE A 137 8.87 -15.80 4.85
C PHE A 137 9.23 -14.84 3.71
N ARG A 138 8.93 -13.54 3.85
CA ARG A 138 9.24 -12.53 2.84
C ARG A 138 10.73 -12.51 2.51
N ARG A 139 11.57 -12.57 3.55
CA ARG A 139 13.03 -12.66 3.42
C ARG A 139 13.48 -13.95 2.74
N GLU A 140 12.91 -15.09 3.07
CA GLU A 140 13.23 -16.36 2.42
C GLU A 140 12.81 -16.39 0.96
N TRP A 141 11.62 -15.88 0.65
CA TRP A 141 11.11 -15.75 -0.70
C TRP A 141 12.06 -14.89 -1.56
N LEU A 142 12.48 -13.72 -1.04
CA LEU A 142 13.47 -12.87 -1.71
C LEU A 142 14.82 -13.58 -1.87
N LEU A 143 15.28 -14.29 -0.83
CA LEU A 143 16.54 -15.05 -0.88
C LEU A 143 16.54 -16.08 -2.00
N ARG A 144 15.42 -16.76 -2.24
CA ARG A 144 15.28 -17.77 -3.29
C ARG A 144 15.28 -17.14 -4.69
N ARG A 145 14.70 -15.95 -4.85
CA ARG A 145 14.50 -15.30 -6.17
C ARG A 145 15.72 -14.49 -6.64
N VAL A 146 16.33 -13.69 -5.76
CA VAL A 146 17.46 -12.81 -6.12
C VAL A 146 18.82 -13.29 -5.59
N GLY A 147 18.82 -14.24 -4.64
CA GLY A 147 20.02 -14.80 -4.06
C GLY A 147 20.65 -13.93 -2.95
N ARG A 148 21.56 -14.55 -2.18
CA ARG A 148 22.21 -13.93 -1.01
C ARG A 148 23.04 -12.68 -1.32
N LYS A 149 23.67 -12.62 -2.50
CA LYS A 149 24.54 -11.50 -2.89
C LYS A 149 23.74 -10.21 -3.10
N ALA A 150 22.61 -10.30 -3.81
CA ALA A 150 21.74 -9.15 -4.06
C ALA A 150 21.15 -8.58 -2.75
N LEU A 151 20.71 -9.46 -1.85
CA LEU A 151 20.19 -9.02 -0.55
C LEU A 151 21.26 -8.40 0.36
N ARG A 152 22.49 -8.93 0.36
CA ARG A 152 23.60 -8.26 1.08
C ARG A 152 23.88 -6.86 0.53
N LEU A 153 23.79 -6.70 -0.79
CA LEU A 153 23.97 -5.40 -1.44
C LEU A 153 22.82 -4.44 -1.09
N SER A 154 21.58 -4.92 -1.03
CA SER A 154 20.41 -4.15 -0.57
C SER A 154 20.55 -3.70 0.88
N ASN A 155 20.96 -4.60 1.78
CA ASN A 155 21.26 -4.24 3.17
C ASN A 155 22.39 -3.21 3.26
N LEU A 156 23.46 -3.36 2.48
CA LEU A 156 24.56 -2.39 2.43
C LEU A 156 24.08 -1.02 1.96
N LEU A 157 23.22 -0.99 0.92
CA LEU A 157 22.62 0.25 0.43
C LEU A 157 21.81 0.95 1.53
N GLN A 158 21.00 0.20 2.30
CA GLN A 158 20.24 0.76 3.42
C GLN A 158 21.15 1.40 4.47
N TRP A 159 22.25 0.74 4.83
CA TRP A 159 23.27 1.31 5.72
C TRP A 159 23.94 2.57 5.14
N LEU A 160 24.25 2.59 3.84
CA LEU A 160 24.85 3.77 3.20
C LEU A 160 23.90 4.97 3.17
N VAL A 161 22.60 4.75 2.98
CA VAL A 161 21.59 5.81 3.06
C VAL A 161 21.54 6.40 4.47
N VAL A 162 21.52 5.54 5.49
CA VAL A 162 21.56 5.98 6.90
C VAL A 162 22.84 6.76 7.20
N LEU A 163 24.01 6.25 6.79
CA LEU A 163 25.29 6.94 6.97
C LEU A 163 25.37 8.27 6.20
N SER A 164 24.78 8.35 5.01
CA SER A 164 24.65 9.60 4.26
C SER A 164 23.84 10.63 5.05
N ALA A 165 22.66 10.24 5.57
CA ALA A 165 21.82 11.13 6.39
C ALA A 165 22.56 11.62 7.64
N PHE A 166 23.25 10.72 8.35
CA PHE A 166 24.09 11.10 9.51
C PHE A 166 25.22 12.05 9.13
N SER A 167 25.85 11.86 7.96
CA SER A 167 26.94 12.73 7.50
C SER A 167 26.46 14.12 7.14
N VAL A 168 25.27 14.25 6.56
CA VAL A 168 24.63 15.54 6.30
C VAL A 168 24.28 16.25 7.61
N LEU A 169 23.73 15.53 8.59
CA LEU A 169 23.43 16.09 9.91
C LEU A 169 24.71 16.55 10.62
N LEU A 170 25.78 15.76 10.56
CA LEU A 170 27.08 16.14 11.10
C LEU A 170 27.64 17.39 10.40
N LEU A 171 27.51 17.48 9.07
CA LEU A 171 27.92 18.66 8.30
C LEU A 171 27.19 19.92 8.80
N ILE A 172 25.88 19.83 9.00
CA ILE A 172 25.07 20.93 9.55
C ILE A 172 25.59 21.35 10.93
N VAL A 173 25.86 20.40 11.84
CA VAL A 173 26.39 20.73 13.18
C VAL A 173 27.79 21.36 13.10
N THR A 174 28.68 20.83 12.26
CA THR A 174 30.06 21.34 12.14
C THR A 174 30.14 22.76 11.59
N LEU A 175 29.16 23.19 10.78
CA LEU A 175 29.03 24.58 10.32
C LEU A 175 28.93 25.58 11.47
N PHE A 176 28.31 25.20 12.59
CA PHE A 176 28.09 26.08 13.73
C PHE A 176 29.13 25.96 14.85
N VAL A 177 29.79 24.80 14.98
CA VAL A 177 30.60 24.50 16.18
C VAL A 177 32.10 24.40 15.89
N ILE A 178 32.51 23.73 14.80
CA ILE A 178 33.91 23.37 14.56
C ILE A 178 34.25 23.51 13.08
N HIS A 179 34.60 24.73 12.67
CA HIS A 179 34.88 25.06 11.27
C HIS A 179 35.98 24.21 10.62
N GLN A 180 36.94 23.70 11.39
CA GLN A 180 38.03 22.87 10.87
C GLN A 180 37.59 21.46 10.40
N LEU A 181 36.44 20.96 10.87
CA LEU A 181 35.94 19.62 10.52
C LEU A 181 34.96 19.62 9.33
N ILE A 182 34.59 20.80 8.82
CA ILE A 182 33.58 20.95 7.76
C ILE A 182 33.94 20.18 6.50
N TRP A 183 35.21 20.20 6.09
CA TRP A 183 35.68 19.55 4.87
C TRP A 183 35.62 18.02 4.98
N ILE A 184 35.84 17.49 6.19
CA ILE A 184 35.75 16.05 6.45
C ILE A 184 34.28 15.61 6.40
N ALA A 185 33.39 16.34 7.07
CA ALA A 185 31.96 16.04 7.05
C ALA A 185 31.37 16.15 5.63
N PHE A 186 31.79 17.17 4.87
CA PHE A 186 31.39 17.36 3.47
C PHE A 186 31.87 16.19 2.60
N ALA A 187 33.16 15.83 2.68
CA ALA A 187 33.71 14.71 1.93
C ALA A 187 32.99 13.40 2.27
N ALA A 188 32.70 13.14 3.55
CA ALA A 188 31.95 11.97 3.99
C ALA A 188 30.54 11.93 3.38
N ALA A 189 29.79 13.04 3.44
CA ALA A 189 28.46 13.13 2.86
C ALA A 189 28.46 12.87 1.35
N VAL A 190 29.43 13.43 0.61
CA VAL A 190 29.59 13.20 -0.84
C VAL A 190 29.92 11.74 -1.13
N VAL A 191 30.88 11.15 -0.40
CA VAL A 191 31.30 9.76 -0.63
C VAL A 191 30.18 8.77 -0.35
N PHE A 192 29.47 8.88 0.77
CA PHE A 192 28.38 7.96 1.08
C PHE A 192 27.20 8.10 0.12
N THR A 193 26.87 9.32 -0.30
CA THR A 193 25.80 9.58 -1.27
C THR A 193 26.17 9.02 -2.65
N ALA A 194 27.39 9.28 -3.12
CA ALA A 194 27.86 8.75 -4.40
C ALA A 194 27.93 7.21 -4.39
N ALA A 195 28.41 6.61 -3.30
CA ALA A 195 28.41 5.16 -3.13
C ALA A 195 27.00 4.57 -3.15
N ALA A 196 26.04 5.19 -2.46
CA ALA A 196 24.64 4.78 -2.47
C ALA A 196 24.03 4.86 -3.88
N MET A 197 24.29 5.95 -4.62
CA MET A 197 23.82 6.10 -6.00
C MET A 197 24.43 5.06 -6.96
N LEU A 198 25.73 4.79 -6.85
CA LEU A 198 26.37 3.76 -7.68
C LEU A 198 25.80 2.38 -7.38
N ILE A 199 25.54 2.06 -6.12
CA ILE A 199 24.97 0.77 -5.74
C ILE A 199 23.50 0.65 -6.15
N SER A 200 22.70 1.72 -6.01
CA SER A 200 21.26 1.69 -6.32
C SER A 200 20.98 1.40 -7.79
N THR A 201 21.89 1.76 -8.69
CA THR A 201 21.79 1.47 -10.14
C THR A 201 22.19 0.06 -10.54
N THR A 202 22.72 -0.75 -9.61
CA THR A 202 23.13 -2.12 -9.93
C THR A 202 21.95 -3.02 -10.20
N LYS A 203 22.14 -3.99 -11.13
CA LYS A 203 21.12 -4.97 -11.49
C LYS A 203 20.58 -5.76 -10.29
N GLY A 204 21.42 -6.01 -9.28
CA GLY A 204 21.03 -6.75 -8.08
C GLY A 204 20.02 -5.97 -7.21
N ILE A 205 20.19 -4.65 -7.07
CA ILE A 205 19.24 -3.80 -6.35
C ILE A 205 17.94 -3.70 -7.13
N LYS A 206 18.02 -3.46 -8.44
CA LYS A 206 16.83 -3.42 -9.29
C LYS A 206 16.03 -4.73 -9.21
N ALA A 207 16.70 -5.87 -9.34
CA ALA A 207 16.06 -7.19 -9.20
C ALA A 207 15.44 -7.38 -7.81
N THR A 208 16.09 -6.91 -6.74
CA THR A 208 15.53 -6.98 -5.39
C THR A 208 14.25 -6.15 -5.27
N ARG A 209 14.23 -4.93 -5.82
CA ARG A 209 13.05 -4.06 -5.85
C ARG A 209 11.92 -4.67 -6.67
N ASP A 210 12.22 -5.15 -7.87
CA ASP A 210 11.23 -5.78 -8.75
C ASP A 210 10.63 -7.03 -8.08
N SER A 211 11.46 -7.85 -7.41
CA SER A 211 11.01 -9.00 -6.63
C SER A 211 10.18 -8.61 -5.40
N MET A 212 10.47 -7.49 -4.72
CA MET A 212 9.63 -7.01 -3.62
C MET A 212 8.22 -6.63 -4.12
N VAL A 213 8.13 -5.89 -5.22
CA VAL A 213 6.84 -5.54 -5.85
C VAL A 213 6.09 -6.80 -6.28
N GLU A 214 6.80 -7.78 -6.83
CA GLU A 214 6.21 -9.07 -7.20
C GLU A 214 5.71 -9.85 -5.97
N CYS A 215 6.44 -9.82 -4.86
CA CYS A 215 6.00 -10.43 -3.59
C CYS A 215 4.73 -9.75 -3.05
N GLU A 216 4.64 -8.42 -3.13
CA GLU A 216 3.46 -7.65 -2.69
C GLU A 216 2.25 -7.89 -3.59
N ARG A 217 2.47 -8.26 -4.86
CA ARG A 217 1.39 -8.69 -5.78
C ARG A 217 0.96 -10.13 -5.53
N GLU A 218 1.90 -11.04 -5.26
CA GLU A 218 1.59 -12.44 -4.94
C GLU A 218 0.91 -12.56 -3.56
N PHE A 219 1.27 -11.67 -2.62
CA PHE A 219 0.76 -11.64 -1.25
C PHE A 219 0.28 -10.22 -0.89
N PRO A 220 -0.90 -9.81 -1.38
CA PRO A 220 -1.46 -8.48 -1.15
C PRO A 220 -1.85 -8.29 0.32
N SER A 221 -1.99 -7.04 0.78
CA SER A 221 -2.46 -6.74 2.13
C SER A 221 -3.85 -7.32 2.42
N TYR A 222 -4.74 -7.31 1.41
CA TYR A 222 -6.09 -7.85 1.51
C TYR A 222 -6.43 -8.78 0.35
N VAL A 223 -7.27 -9.76 0.64
CA VAL A 223 -7.90 -10.63 -0.35
C VAL A 223 -9.40 -10.56 -0.18
N VAL A 224 -10.14 -10.33 -1.26
CA VAL A 224 -11.60 -10.29 -1.23
C VAL A 224 -12.14 -11.38 -2.15
N HIS A 225 -12.95 -12.27 -1.59
CA HIS A 225 -13.70 -13.26 -2.36
C HIS A 225 -15.11 -12.76 -2.61
N LEU A 226 -15.53 -12.71 -3.88
CA LEU A 226 -16.83 -12.21 -4.32
C LEU A 226 -17.60 -13.30 -5.06
N ASP A 227 -18.71 -13.74 -4.49
CA ASP A 227 -19.64 -14.70 -5.08
C ASP A 227 -20.94 -13.99 -5.48
N LEU A 228 -21.33 -14.07 -6.75
CA LEU A 228 -22.56 -13.45 -7.23
C LEU A 228 -23.79 -14.12 -6.57
N LEU A 229 -24.74 -13.30 -6.11
CA LEU A 229 -26.00 -13.75 -5.49
C LEU A 229 -27.10 -14.06 -6.52
#